data_AF-A0AAV8WPJ5-F1
#
_entry.id   AF-A0AAV8WPJ5-F1
#
_cell.length_a   1.000
_cell.length_b   1.000
_cell.length_c   1.000
_cell.angle_alpha   90.00
_cell.angle_beta   90.00
_cell.angle_gamma   90.00
#
_symmetry.space_group_name_H-M   'P 1'
#
loop_
_entity.id
_entity.type
_entity.pdbx_description
1 polymer ?
#
loop_
_entity_poly.entity_id
_entity_poly.type
_entity_poly.pdbx_seq_one_letter_code
_entity_poly.pdbx_strand_id
1 'polypeptide(L)'
;MVDGSTETVSLSGKKLDIFDQVKQFLKNNHKIPGMAELEAKQEDILKQLAELKNQILSIKSDLKISSVPSAKCAVNFSSSTYSGTTNDSLPDIVINANPTSPPYSLEIVQKLLQDTVTLTFSTHLHSTVSSLTEDAKKLENILVNFVPKANVSNVNVRLIWKN
;
A
#
# COMPACT_ATOMS: atom_id res chain seq x y z
N MET A 1 -17.88 88.84 -25.80
CA MET A 1 -17.02 88.98 -24.61
C MET A 1 -17.74 88.22 -23.50
N VAL A 2 -17.20 87.07 -23.07
CA VAL A 2 -17.57 86.24 -21.88
C VAL A 2 -19.03 85.78 -21.83
N ASP A 3 -19.40 84.54 -22.17
CA ASP A 3 -19.16 83.21 -21.53
C ASP A 3 -19.74 83.08 -20.10
N GLY A 4 -20.48 81.99 -19.83
CA GLY A 4 -20.87 81.62 -18.46
C GLY A 4 -22.32 81.21 -18.16
N SER A 5 -22.82 80.18 -18.85
CA SER A 5 -23.55 79.04 -18.23
C SER A 5 -22.92 78.63 -16.88
N THR A 6 -23.52 78.02 -15.84
CA THR A 6 -24.67 77.12 -15.66
C THR A 6 -24.64 76.64 -14.19
N GLU A 7 -25.83 76.47 -13.61
CA GLU A 7 -26.27 75.24 -12.93
C GLU A 7 -25.77 74.84 -11.52
N THR A 8 -26.74 74.73 -10.61
CA THR A 8 -27.31 73.49 -10.03
C THR A 8 -26.43 72.78 -9.00
N VAL A 9 -26.87 72.87 -7.76
CA VAL A 9 -26.53 71.94 -6.70
C VAL A 9 -27.57 70.82 -6.71
N SER A 10 -27.13 69.59 -6.96
CA SER A 10 -27.79 68.37 -6.49
C SER A 10 -26.88 67.17 -6.68
N LEU A 11 -26.60 66.42 -5.59
CA LEU A 11 -26.85 64.97 -5.43
C LEU A 11 -25.94 64.24 -4.41
N SER A 12 -26.64 63.58 -3.48
CA SER A 12 -26.54 62.14 -3.14
C SER A 12 -25.63 61.66 -2.00
N GLY A 13 -26.28 60.91 -1.07
CA GLY A 13 -25.69 60.17 0.03
C GLY A 13 -24.88 58.96 -0.42
N LYS A 14 -23.68 58.79 0.15
CA LYS A 14 -22.76 57.70 -0.14
C LYS A 14 -23.13 56.45 0.66
N LYS A 15 -23.63 55.44 -0.04
CA LYS A 15 -23.77 54.06 0.41
C LYS A 15 -22.36 53.51 0.67
N LEU A 16 -22.09 52.98 1.88
CA LEU A 16 -20.85 52.23 2.14
C LEU A 16 -20.73 51.11 1.12
N ASP A 17 -19.54 50.94 0.55
CA ASP A 17 -19.28 49.90 -0.44
C ASP A 17 -19.55 48.53 0.21
N ILE A 18 -20.31 47.68 -0.49
CA ILE A 18 -20.76 46.38 0.03
C ILE A 18 -19.54 45.55 0.47
N PHE A 19 -18.42 45.74 -0.23
CA PHE A 19 -17.14 45.13 0.09
C PHE A 19 -16.61 45.52 1.48
N ASP A 20 -16.68 46.80 1.85
CA ASP A 20 -16.23 47.28 3.16
C ASP A 20 -17.16 46.79 4.28
N GLN A 21 -18.46 46.70 4.01
CA GLN A 21 -19.45 46.18 4.95
C GLN A 21 -19.23 44.69 5.24
N VAL A 22 -18.95 43.89 4.21
CA VAL A 22 -18.62 42.46 4.37
C VAL A 22 -17.28 42.28 5.10
N LYS A 23 -16.28 43.09 4.76
CA LYS A 23 -14.97 43.06 5.44
C LYS A 23 -15.08 43.41 6.92
N GLN A 24 -15.92 44.38 7.27
CA GLN A 24 -16.17 44.77 8.66
C GLN A 24 -16.95 43.68 9.43
N PHE A 25 -17.91 43.02 8.78
CA PHE A 25 -18.63 41.87 9.35
C PHE A 25 -17.68 40.70 9.64
N LEU A 26 -16.79 40.37 8.69
CA LEU A 26 -15.79 39.32 8.87
C LEU A 26 -14.79 39.66 10.00
N LYS A 27 -14.35 40.92 10.11
CA LYS A 27 -13.49 41.37 11.22
C LYS A 27 -14.18 41.35 12.59
N ASN A 28 -15.50 41.51 12.63
CA ASN A 28 -16.28 41.47 13.86
C ASN A 28 -16.71 40.04 14.25
N ASN A 29 -16.16 38.99 13.63
CA ASN A 29 -16.45 37.58 13.97
C ASN A 29 -16.31 37.25 15.47
N HIS A 30 -15.44 37.97 16.19
CA HIS A 30 -15.25 37.80 17.63
C HIS A 30 -16.46 38.21 18.48
N LYS A 31 -17.46 38.91 17.90
CA LYS A 31 -18.74 39.25 18.57
C LYS A 31 -19.86 38.24 18.30
N ILE A 32 -19.60 37.20 17.49
CA ILE A 32 -20.59 36.15 17.23
C ILE A 32 -20.53 35.16 18.40
N PRO A 33 -21.61 35.02 19.20
CA PRO A 33 -21.61 34.11 20.33
C PRO A 33 -21.35 32.68 19.86
N GLY A 34 -20.40 32.00 20.49
CA GLY A 34 -19.96 30.65 20.11
C GLY A 34 -18.75 30.59 19.17
N MET A 35 -18.34 31.70 18.53
CA MET A 35 -17.16 31.69 17.64
C MET A 35 -15.86 31.49 18.42
N ALA A 36 -15.72 32.13 19.59
CA ALA A 36 -14.56 31.95 20.47
C ALA A 36 -14.48 30.54 21.06
N GLU A 37 -15.63 29.92 21.37
CA GLU A 37 -15.68 28.53 21.85
C GLU A 37 -15.29 27.55 20.74
N LEU A 38 -15.71 27.83 19.50
CA LEU A 38 -15.33 27.05 18.33
C LEU A 38 -13.83 27.18 18.04
N GLU A 39 -13.28 28.39 18.12
CA GLU A 39 -11.84 28.65 17.95
C GLU A 39 -11.01 27.89 19.00
N ALA A 40 -11.43 27.90 20.27
CA ALA A 40 -10.78 27.15 21.33
C ALA A 40 -10.82 25.63 21.08
N LYS A 41 -11.95 25.09 20.59
CA LYS A 41 -12.06 23.67 20.23
C LYS A 41 -11.19 23.32 19.02
N GLN A 42 -11.11 24.19 18.03
CA GLN A 42 -10.26 24.01 16.85
C GLN A 42 -8.78 23.98 17.23
N GLU A 43 -8.35 24.86 18.13
CA GLU A 43 -6.98 24.89 18.64
C GLU A 43 -6.64 23.60 19.42
N ASP A 44 -7.55 23.11 20.27
CA ASP A 44 -7.33 21.85 20.99
C ASP A 44 -7.23 20.64 20.05
N ILE A 45 -8.10 20.58 19.03
CA ILE A 45 -8.04 19.53 17.99
C ILE A 45 -6.70 19.59 17.24
N LEU A 46 -6.23 20.79 16.86
CA LEU A 46 -4.94 20.95 16.19
C LEU A 46 -3.77 20.46 17.04
N LYS A 47 -3.82 20.74 18.36
CA LYS A 47 -2.82 20.26 19.31
C LYS A 47 -2.82 18.74 19.41
N GLN A 48 -4.00 18.12 19.52
CA GLN A 48 -4.13 16.65 19.55
C GLN A 48 -3.62 16.01 18.25
N LEU A 49 -3.89 16.61 17.09
CA LEU A 49 -3.39 16.13 15.81
C LEU A 49 -1.86 16.24 15.71
N ALA A 50 -1.28 17.32 16.22
CA ALA A 50 0.17 17.50 16.26
C ALA A 50 0.85 16.44 17.14
N GLU A 51 0.27 16.13 18.30
CA GLU A 51 0.75 15.09 19.19
C GLU A 51 0.66 13.70 18.55
N LEU A 52 -0.49 13.36 17.96
CA LEU A 52 -0.68 12.07 17.27
C LEU A 52 0.31 11.89 16.12
N LYS A 53 0.56 12.95 15.34
CA LYS A 53 1.57 12.94 14.28
C LYS A 53 2.96 12.63 14.83
N ASN A 54 3.34 13.24 15.95
CA ASN A 54 4.64 12.99 16.58
C ASN A 54 4.75 11.55 17.08
N GLN A 55 3.69 11.00 17.68
CA GLN A 55 3.65 9.60 18.11
C GLN A 55 3.82 8.64 16.91
N ILE A 56 3.11 8.88 15.80
CA ILE A 56 3.25 8.10 14.57
C ILE A 56 4.67 8.18 14.00
N LEU A 57 5.29 9.37 14.00
CA LEU A 57 6.67 9.54 13.56
C LEU A 57 7.66 8.78 14.46
N SER A 58 7.45 8.78 15.78
CA SER A 58 8.27 8.02 16.73
C SER A 58 8.15 6.51 16.50
N ILE A 59 6.93 6.00 16.36
CA ILE A 59 6.68 4.58 16.07
C ILE A 59 7.31 4.19 14.72
N LYS A 60 7.20 5.06 13.71
CA LYS A 60 7.82 4.86 12.40
C LYS A 60 9.35 4.79 12.48
N SER A 61 9.98 5.64 13.31
CA SER A 61 11.43 5.58 13.53
C SER A 61 11.84 4.33 14.32
N ASP A 62 11.08 3.95 15.34
CA ASP A 62 11.37 2.78 16.19
C ASP A 62 11.28 1.47 15.38
N LEU A 63 10.29 1.39 14.48
CA LEU A 63 10.10 0.23 13.62
C LEU A 63 11.07 0.20 12.42
N LYS A 64 12.00 1.16 12.29
CA LYS A 64 12.89 1.30 11.11
C LYS A 64 12.11 1.16 9.78
N ILE A 65 10.86 1.61 9.74
CA ILE A 65 10.05 1.64 8.52
C ILE A 65 10.55 2.85 7.73
N SER A 66 11.72 2.67 7.10
CA SER A 66 12.19 3.54 6.03
C SER A 66 11.03 3.69 5.07
N SER A 67 10.63 4.94 4.79
CA SER A 67 9.58 5.20 3.81
C SER A 67 10.08 4.73 2.46
N VAL A 68 9.74 3.51 2.10
CA VAL A 68 9.59 3.13 0.70
C VAL A 68 8.50 4.06 0.18
N PRO A 69 8.79 4.96 -0.78
CA PRO A 69 7.77 5.83 -1.32
C PRO A 69 6.64 4.94 -1.84
N SER A 70 5.41 5.35 -1.58
CA SER A 70 4.16 4.69 -1.97
C SER A 70 4.19 4.25 -3.45
N ALA A 71 4.74 3.08 -3.72
CA ALA A 71 4.50 2.35 -4.93
C ALA A 71 3.06 1.87 -4.81
N LYS A 72 2.20 2.47 -5.63
CA LYS A 72 0.89 1.95 -6.03
C LYS A 72 0.98 0.43 -6.11
N CYS A 73 -0.07 -0.29 -5.73
CA CYS A 73 -0.27 -1.71 -6.00
C CYS A 73 -0.22 -1.98 -7.52
N ALA A 74 0.96 -1.85 -8.11
CA ALA A 74 1.39 -2.60 -9.26
C ALA A 74 2.09 -3.79 -8.63
N VAL A 75 1.68 -4.99 -9.02
CA VAL A 75 2.49 -6.19 -8.87
C VAL A 75 3.74 -5.95 -9.72
N ASN A 76 4.67 -5.15 -9.19
CA ASN A 76 5.99 -5.03 -9.72
C ASN A 76 6.64 -6.36 -9.34
N PHE A 77 6.56 -7.32 -10.25
CA PHE A 77 7.71 -8.18 -10.50
C PHE A 77 8.87 -7.21 -10.71
N SER A 78 9.56 -6.83 -9.63
CA SER A 78 10.91 -6.35 -9.77
C SER A 78 11.61 -7.54 -10.41
N SER A 79 11.86 -7.44 -11.71
CA SER A 79 13.04 -8.04 -12.29
C SER A 79 14.18 -7.45 -11.47
N SER A 80 14.47 -8.05 -10.32
CA SER A 80 15.82 -8.12 -9.82
C SER A 80 16.54 -8.76 -10.97
N THR A 81 17.10 -7.93 -11.85
CA THR A 81 18.13 -8.34 -12.78
C THR A 81 19.13 -9.02 -11.88
N TYR A 82 19.10 -10.36 -11.88
CA TYR A 82 20.03 -11.18 -11.13
C TYR A 82 21.39 -10.69 -11.60
N SER A 83 22.02 -9.89 -10.76
CA SER A 83 23.34 -9.35 -11.00
C SER A 83 24.24 -10.55 -11.06
N GLY A 84 24.61 -10.93 -12.30
CA GLY A 84 25.84 -11.56 -12.75
C GLY A 84 26.68 -12.41 -11.79
N THR A 85 26.11 -13.01 -10.76
CA THR A 85 26.73 -14.07 -9.99
C THR A 85 26.32 -15.33 -10.70
N THR A 86 27.29 -15.89 -11.42
CA THR A 86 27.36 -17.28 -11.87
C THR A 86 27.23 -18.21 -10.66
N ASN A 87 26.08 -18.19 -10.01
CA ASN A 87 25.72 -19.21 -9.05
C ASN A 87 25.31 -20.38 -9.93
N ASP A 88 26.23 -21.34 -10.09
CA ASP A 88 26.04 -22.60 -10.81
C ASP A 88 24.91 -23.49 -10.22
N SER A 89 24.07 -22.94 -9.35
CA SER A 89 22.94 -23.59 -8.72
C SER A 89 21.82 -22.59 -8.49
N LEU A 90 20.64 -22.87 -9.07
CA LEU A 90 19.42 -22.12 -8.80
C LEU A 90 19.06 -22.27 -7.30
N PRO A 91 18.52 -21.22 -6.67
CA PRO A 91 18.17 -21.27 -5.26
C PRO A 91 17.07 -22.31 -5.01
N ASP A 92 17.21 -23.02 -3.90
CA ASP A 92 16.25 -24.00 -3.44
C ASP A 92 15.01 -23.31 -2.85
N ILE A 93 13.82 -23.69 -3.31
CA ILE A 93 12.56 -23.05 -2.94
C ILE A 93 11.90 -23.86 -1.84
N VAL A 94 11.58 -23.23 -0.72
CA VAL A 94 10.84 -23.87 0.38
C VAL A 94 9.41 -23.33 0.42
N ILE A 95 8.43 -24.23 0.34
CA ILE A 95 7.00 -23.93 0.35
C ILE A 95 6.36 -24.62 1.55
N ASN A 96 5.71 -23.84 2.41
CA ASN A 96 4.90 -24.39 3.50
C ASN A 96 3.44 -24.46 3.05
N ALA A 97 2.79 -25.60 3.22
CA ALA A 97 1.40 -25.81 2.82
C ALA A 97 0.61 -26.55 3.89
N ASN A 98 -0.69 -26.24 4.01
CA ASN A 98 -1.57 -26.97 4.92
C ASN A 98 -2.10 -28.24 4.24
N PRO A 99 -1.98 -29.43 4.87
CA PRO A 99 -2.51 -30.69 4.32
C PRO A 99 -4.03 -30.73 4.14
N THR A 100 -4.81 -29.86 4.81
CA THR A 100 -6.27 -29.76 4.60
C THR A 100 -6.62 -28.97 3.34
N SER A 101 -5.68 -28.23 2.77
CA SER A 101 -5.90 -27.41 1.58
C SER A 101 -4.67 -27.48 0.66
N PRO A 102 -4.52 -28.60 -0.09
CA PRO A 102 -3.36 -28.83 -0.94
C PRO A 102 -3.25 -27.77 -2.05
N PRO A 103 -2.06 -27.22 -2.31
CA PRO A 103 -1.87 -26.19 -3.32
C PRO A 103 -1.77 -26.80 -4.73
N TYR A 104 -2.91 -27.08 -5.35
CA TYR A 104 -2.98 -27.57 -6.75
C TYR A 104 -2.41 -26.58 -7.78
N SER A 105 -2.23 -25.31 -7.41
CA SER A 105 -1.53 -24.33 -8.23
C SER A 105 -0.09 -24.77 -8.54
N LEU A 106 0.57 -25.52 -7.67
CA LEU A 106 1.93 -26.02 -7.90
C LEU A 106 2.00 -26.99 -9.08
N GLU A 107 0.98 -27.83 -9.25
CA GLU A 107 0.88 -28.72 -10.42
C GLU A 107 0.78 -27.92 -11.71
N ILE A 108 -0.01 -26.83 -11.70
CA ILE A 108 -0.17 -25.95 -12.86
C ILE A 108 1.15 -25.25 -13.18
N VAL A 109 1.83 -24.72 -12.16
CA VAL A 109 3.13 -24.05 -12.32
C VAL A 109 4.18 -25.02 -12.88
N GLN A 110 4.21 -26.26 -12.38
CA GLN A 110 5.12 -27.29 -12.90
C GLN A 110 4.89 -27.57 -14.39
N LYS A 111 3.64 -27.70 -14.82
CA LYS A 111 3.27 -27.87 -16.23
C LYS A 111 3.60 -26.64 -17.08
N LEU A 112 3.40 -25.44 -16.54
CA LEU A 112 3.65 -24.20 -17.26
C LEU A 112 5.15 -23.95 -17.46
N LEU A 113 5.98 -24.31 -16.48
CA LEU A 113 7.41 -24.07 -16.51
C LEU A 113 8.20 -25.21 -17.16
N GLN A 114 7.59 -26.33 -17.50
CA GLN A 114 8.23 -27.53 -18.05
C GLN A 114 9.17 -27.28 -19.26
N ASP A 115 8.90 -26.23 -20.04
CA ASP A 115 9.67 -25.87 -21.24
C ASP A 115 10.87 -24.96 -20.94
N THR A 116 10.91 -24.32 -19.76
CA THR A 116 11.95 -23.35 -19.38
C THR A 116 12.80 -23.85 -18.22
N VAL A 117 12.18 -24.48 -17.21
CA VAL A 117 12.81 -24.92 -15.97
C VAL A 117 12.16 -26.21 -15.48
N THR A 118 13.00 -27.18 -15.09
CA THR A 118 12.53 -28.39 -14.41
C THR A 118 12.41 -28.12 -12.92
N LEU A 119 11.22 -28.32 -12.36
CA LEU A 119 10.99 -28.31 -10.92
C LEU A 119 11.05 -29.73 -10.36
N THR A 120 11.97 -29.98 -9.43
CA THR A 120 12.07 -31.24 -8.68
C THR A 120 11.50 -31.03 -7.29
N PHE A 121 10.45 -31.78 -6.95
CA PHE A 121 9.77 -31.66 -5.67
C PHE A 121 10.29 -32.68 -4.65
N SER A 122 10.52 -32.21 -3.42
CA SER A 122 10.78 -33.05 -2.24
C SER A 122 9.77 -32.71 -1.15
N THR A 123 9.07 -33.71 -0.65
CA THR A 123 7.96 -33.51 0.29
C THR A 123 8.36 -33.92 1.70
N HIS A 124 8.00 -33.08 2.68
CA HIS A 124 8.30 -33.28 4.08
C HIS A 124 7.06 -33.03 4.94
N LEU A 125 6.93 -33.80 6.02
CA LEU A 125 5.90 -33.62 7.03
C LEU A 125 6.50 -32.85 8.22
N HIS A 126 5.89 -31.74 8.61
CA HIS A 126 6.26 -31.05 9.84
C HIS A 126 5.57 -31.71 11.06
N SER A 127 6.18 -31.63 12.24
CA SER A 127 5.69 -32.26 13.49
C SER A 127 4.27 -31.83 13.90
N THR A 128 3.80 -30.70 13.39
CA THR A 128 2.44 -30.17 13.60
C THR A 128 1.35 -30.95 12.87
N VAL A 129 1.72 -31.82 11.92
CA VAL A 129 0.79 -32.64 11.15
C VAL A 129 1.06 -34.11 11.46
N SER A 130 0.05 -34.84 11.93
CA SER A 130 0.20 -36.25 12.31
C SER A 130 0.08 -37.20 11.10
N SER A 131 -0.75 -36.85 10.13
CA SER A 131 -1.01 -37.66 8.94
C SER A 131 -1.41 -36.80 7.75
N LEU A 132 -1.00 -37.21 6.55
CA LEU A 132 -1.33 -36.53 5.31
C LEU A 132 -2.68 -37.00 4.76
N THR A 133 -3.55 -36.05 4.40
CA THR A 133 -4.84 -36.29 3.71
C THR A 133 -4.64 -37.01 2.38
N GLU A 134 -5.61 -37.81 1.93
CA GLU A 134 -5.55 -38.50 0.63
C GLU A 134 -5.31 -37.55 -0.54
N ASP A 135 -5.95 -36.38 -0.52
CA ASP A 135 -5.79 -35.33 -1.53
C ASP A 135 -4.37 -34.79 -1.62
N ALA A 136 -3.72 -34.62 -0.47
CA ALA A 136 -2.35 -34.13 -0.39
C ALA A 136 -1.33 -35.19 -0.84
N LYS A 137 -1.57 -36.48 -0.51
CA LYS A 137 -0.80 -37.61 -1.04
C LYS A 137 -0.92 -37.74 -2.55
N LYS A 138 -2.13 -37.52 -3.09
CA LYS A 138 -2.37 -37.52 -4.54
C LYS A 138 -1.55 -36.42 -5.22
N LEU A 139 -1.57 -35.21 -4.68
CA LEU A 139 -0.77 -34.10 -5.19
C LEU A 139 0.73 -34.40 -5.12
N GLU A 140 1.22 -34.91 -3.99
CA GLU A 140 2.63 -35.32 -3.84
C GLU A 140 3.05 -36.32 -4.91
N ASN A 141 2.23 -37.34 -5.16
CA ASN A 141 2.52 -38.36 -6.16
C ASN A 141 2.56 -37.78 -7.58
N ILE A 142 1.72 -36.78 -7.88
CA ILE A 142 1.73 -36.08 -9.17
C ILE A 142 3.01 -35.25 -9.32
N LEU A 143 3.40 -34.50 -8.28
CA LEU A 143 4.56 -33.61 -8.30
C LEU A 143 5.89 -34.37 -8.42
N VAL A 144 6.01 -35.51 -7.71
CA VAL A 144 7.25 -36.32 -7.67
C VAL A 144 7.44 -37.15 -8.93
N ASN A 145 6.35 -37.70 -9.51
CA ASN A 145 6.43 -38.52 -10.74
C ASN A 145 6.48 -37.69 -12.03
N PHE A 146 6.47 -36.37 -11.93
CA PHE A 146 6.56 -35.52 -13.11
C PHE A 146 7.90 -35.73 -13.81
N VAL A 147 7.85 -36.11 -15.09
CA VAL A 147 9.06 -36.39 -15.87
C VAL A 147 9.59 -35.08 -16.47
N PRO A 148 10.81 -34.66 -16.10
CA PRO A 148 11.44 -33.48 -16.68
C PRO A 148 11.66 -33.60 -18.19
N LYS A 149 11.54 -32.47 -18.90
CA LYS A 149 12.00 -32.37 -20.28
C LYS A 149 13.52 -32.22 -20.29
N ALA A 150 14.21 -32.96 -21.17
CA ALA A 150 15.66 -32.93 -21.24
C ALA A 150 16.17 -31.54 -21.67
N ASN A 151 17.31 -31.11 -21.11
CA ASN A 151 18.06 -29.91 -21.50
C ASN A 151 17.55 -28.54 -20.97
N VAL A 152 16.88 -28.51 -19.82
CA VAL A 152 16.50 -27.27 -19.10
C VAL A 152 17.10 -27.23 -17.69
N SER A 153 17.27 -26.03 -17.13
CA SER A 153 17.83 -25.86 -15.78
C SER A 153 16.93 -26.49 -14.71
N ASN A 154 17.51 -27.04 -13.66
CA ASN A 154 16.79 -27.70 -12.57
C ASN A 154 16.69 -26.80 -11.33
N VAL A 155 15.50 -26.72 -10.73
CA VAL A 155 15.24 -26.06 -9.45
C VAL A 155 14.67 -27.08 -8.47
N ASN A 156 15.26 -27.13 -7.28
CA ASN A 156 14.71 -27.92 -6.17
C ASN A 156 13.61 -27.13 -5.46
N VAL A 157 12.50 -27.81 -5.17
CA VAL A 157 11.37 -27.29 -4.41
C VAL A 157 11.08 -28.24 -3.25
N ARG A 158 11.28 -27.76 -2.01
CA ARG A 158 10.85 -28.44 -0.79
C ARG A 158 9.44 -28.04 -0.41
N LEU A 159 8.51 -29.00 -0.42
CA LEU A 159 7.16 -28.83 0.09
C LEU A 159 7.06 -29.36 1.52
N ILE A 160 6.77 -28.49 2.48
CA ILE A 160 6.64 -28.83 3.89
C ILE A 160 5.17 -28.73 4.30
N TRP A 161 4.57 -29.86 4.67
CA TRP A 161 3.22 -29.92 5.21
C TRP A 161 3.21 -29.43 6.65
N LYS A 162 2.56 -28.28 6.90
CA LYS A 162 2.50 -27.60 8.19
C LYS A 162 1.08 -27.10 8.45
N ASN A 163 0.62 -27.16 9.71
CA ASN A 163 -0.66 -26.61 10.13
C ASN A 163 -0.54 -25.12 10.47
#